data_AF-A0A428NFZ2-F1
#
_entry.id   AF-A0A428NFZ2-F1
#
_cell.length_a   1.000
_cell.length_b   1.000
_cell.length_c   1.000
_cell.angle_alpha   90.00
_cell.angle_beta   90.00
_cell.angle_gamma   90.00
#
_symmetry.space_group_name_H-M   'P 1'
#
loop_
_entity.id
_entity.type
_entity.pdbx_description
1 polymer ?
#
loop_
_entity_poly.entity_id
_entity_poly.type
_entity_poly.pdbx_seq_one_letter_code
_entity_poly.pdbx_strand_id
1 'polypeptide(L)'
;MATILLGVFLIFFGAQYAITGFGFNLQPIFQMLAGYMFPGRPLANMYFTSYTYNALTQGFLLLRDLKLAQQDKLAPKATFTTQVIGCILGALLNYVMMISIVDNQSPILKSAERTNIWSGAQIQQFNTLAIAWSIAPKMFSIGARDQWVTIAFFIGFLAPLPFYIMHRLFPKSKIWPYLNSSIVLWYLGYLFVGLNASVTGCYILGAFGQFYLR
;
A
#
# COMPACT_ATOMS: atom_id res chain seq x y z
N MET A 1 20.83 1.08 1.28
CA MET A 1 20.07 -0.12 0.86
C MET A 1 18.58 0.16 0.71
N ALA A 2 17.89 0.68 1.73
CA ALA A 2 16.45 1.00 1.67
C ALA A 2 16.09 1.98 0.53
N THR A 3 16.91 3.00 0.28
CA THR A 3 16.69 4.00 -0.78
C THR A 3 16.81 3.43 -2.21
N ILE A 4 17.74 2.50 -2.43
CA ILE A 4 17.91 1.82 -3.72
C ILE A 4 16.72 0.92 -4.00
N LEU A 5 16.29 0.16 -2.99
CA LEU A 5 15.12 -0.71 -3.08
C LEU A 5 13.85 0.10 -3.34
N LEU A 6 13.71 1.25 -2.69
CA LEU A 6 12.63 2.20 -2.94
C LEU A 6 12.63 2.68 -4.40
N GLY A 7 13.77 3.11 -4.94
CA GLY A 7 13.87 3.58 -6.33
C GLY A 7 13.41 2.52 -7.35
N VAL A 8 13.83 1.26 -7.18
CA VAL A 8 13.43 0.15 -8.06
C VAL A 8 11.92 -0.12 -7.94
N PHE A 9 11.40 -0.22 -6.72
CA PHE A 9 9.98 -0.49 -6.48
C PHE A 9 9.09 0.67 -6.97
N LEU A 10 9.56 1.91 -6.82
CA LEU A 10 8.84 3.10 -7.27
C LEU A 10 8.70 3.14 -8.79
N ILE A 11 9.74 2.76 -9.55
CA ILE A 11 9.64 2.69 -11.02
C ILE A 11 8.63 1.62 -11.43
N PHE A 12 8.74 0.41 -10.88
CA PHE A 12 7.89 -0.71 -11.28
C PHE A 12 6.42 -0.50 -10.86
N PHE A 13 6.16 -0.26 -9.58
CA PHE A 13 4.80 -0.09 -9.07
C PHE A 13 4.21 1.27 -9.44
N GLY A 14 5.04 2.30 -9.66
CA GLY A 14 4.58 3.58 -10.18
C GLY A 14 4.10 3.48 -11.62
N ALA A 15 4.82 2.74 -12.48
CA ALA A 15 4.36 2.46 -13.85
C ALA A 15 3.06 1.63 -13.84
N GLN A 16 2.98 0.60 -13.01
CA GLN A 16 1.76 -0.20 -12.84
C GLN A 16 0.58 0.67 -12.39
N TYR A 17 0.78 1.53 -11.39
CA TYR A 17 -0.24 2.45 -10.90
C TYR A 17 -0.69 3.44 -11.98
N ALA A 18 0.24 3.98 -12.77
CA ALA A 18 -0.09 4.90 -13.87
C ALA A 18 -0.91 4.25 -14.99
N ILE A 19 -0.66 2.97 -15.29
CA ILE A 19 -1.37 2.23 -16.36
C ILE A 19 -2.74 1.74 -15.88
N THR A 20 -2.80 1.19 -14.67
CA THR A 20 -4.02 0.52 -14.17
C THR A 20 -4.91 1.39 -13.30
N GLY A 21 -4.39 2.51 -12.78
CA GLY A 21 -5.07 3.33 -11.78
C GLY A 21 -5.25 2.63 -10.42
N PHE A 22 -4.68 1.43 -10.24
CA PHE A 22 -4.92 0.58 -9.07
C PHE A 22 -3.74 0.61 -8.09
N GLY A 23 -3.98 1.10 -6.88
CA GLY A 23 -2.96 1.22 -5.82
C GLY A 23 -2.81 -0.07 -5.02
N PHE A 24 -1.68 -0.77 -5.19
CA PHE A 24 -1.35 -1.94 -4.38
C PHE A 24 -0.82 -1.53 -3.00
N ASN A 25 -1.31 -2.20 -1.94
CA ASN A 25 -0.72 -2.05 -0.61
C ASN A 25 0.58 -2.86 -0.51
N LEU A 26 1.71 -2.17 -0.56
CA LEU A 26 3.05 -2.76 -0.53
C LEU A 26 3.64 -2.87 0.88
N GLN A 27 2.94 -2.36 1.90
CA GLN A 27 3.46 -2.28 3.27
C GLN A 27 3.86 -3.65 3.85
N PRO A 28 3.05 -4.73 3.71
CA PRO A 28 3.43 -6.05 4.21
C PRO A 28 4.70 -6.61 3.54
N ILE A 29 4.92 -6.29 2.26
CA ILE A 29 6.11 -6.75 1.52
C ILE A 29 7.36 -6.11 2.10
N PHE A 30 7.34 -4.80 2.34
CA PHE A 30 8.46 -4.09 2.97
C PHE A 30 8.70 -4.56 4.42
N GLN A 31 7.64 -4.81 5.18
CA GLN A 31 7.73 -5.34 6.54
C GLN A 31 8.31 -6.75 6.57
N MET A 32 7.95 -7.59 5.59
CA MET A 32 8.50 -8.93 5.43
C MET A 32 10.00 -8.87 5.08
N LEU A 33 10.38 -8.06 4.09
CA LEU A 33 11.79 -7.88 3.72
C LEU A 33 12.62 -7.39 4.90
N ALA A 34 12.12 -6.40 5.65
CA ALA A 34 12.77 -5.92 6.87
C ALA A 34 12.84 -6.99 7.97
N GLY A 35 11.80 -7.81 8.13
CA GLY A 35 11.78 -8.93 9.07
C GLY A 35 12.86 -9.98 8.77
N TYR A 36 13.11 -10.25 7.49
CA TYR A 36 14.20 -11.12 7.05
C TYR A 36 15.58 -10.47 7.20
N MET A 37 15.71 -9.15 6.98
CA MET A 37 16.96 -8.42 7.14
C MET A 37 17.34 -8.16 8.61
N PHE A 38 16.35 -7.96 9.49
CA PHE A 38 16.53 -7.61 10.90
C PHE A 38 15.67 -8.51 11.81
N PRO A 39 15.99 -9.80 11.91
CA PRO A 39 15.21 -10.75 12.69
C PRO A 39 15.16 -10.35 14.18
N GLY A 40 13.96 -10.41 14.77
CA GLY A 40 13.74 -10.12 16.19
C GLY A 40 13.85 -8.63 16.59
N ARG A 41 14.00 -7.71 15.63
CA ARG A 41 14.14 -6.27 15.88
C ARG A 41 12.96 -5.46 15.31
N PRO A 42 11.81 -5.40 16.01
CA PRO A 42 10.59 -4.71 15.53
C PRO A 42 10.79 -3.22 15.27
N LEU A 43 11.57 -2.52 16.09
CA LEU A 43 11.86 -1.11 15.87
C LEU A 43 12.60 -0.88 14.55
N ALA A 44 13.58 -1.74 14.22
CA ALA A 44 14.30 -1.65 12.94
C ALA A 44 13.36 -1.87 11.76
N ASN A 45 12.37 -2.77 11.89
CA ASN A 45 11.35 -2.99 10.89
C ASN A 45 10.43 -1.77 10.70
N MET A 46 9.99 -1.14 11.80
CA MET A 46 9.19 0.09 11.72
C MET A 46 9.95 1.21 10.99
N TYR A 47 11.22 1.43 11.31
CA TYR A 47 12.03 2.42 10.61
C TYR A 47 12.21 2.07 9.13
N PHE A 48 12.57 0.83 8.81
CA PHE A 48 12.72 0.40 7.42
C PHE A 48 11.43 0.58 6.62
N THR A 49 10.30 0.18 7.17
CA THR A 49 8.98 0.34 6.53
C THR A 49 8.63 1.81 6.35
N SER A 50 8.99 2.66 7.31
CA SER A 50 8.74 4.10 7.20
C SER A 50 9.60 4.73 6.10
N TYR A 51 10.87 4.35 6.01
CA TYR A 51 11.76 4.85 4.96
C TYR A 51 11.49 4.26 3.58
N THR A 52 10.80 3.12 3.47
CA THR A 52 10.48 2.50 2.19
C THR A 52 9.03 2.78 1.79
N TYR A 53 8.05 2.21 2.48
CA TYR A 53 6.63 2.31 2.14
C TYR A 53 6.08 3.74 2.22
N ASN A 54 6.32 4.47 3.31
CA ASN A 54 5.76 5.83 3.44
C ASN A 54 6.41 6.79 2.43
N ALA A 55 7.73 6.69 2.26
CA ALA A 55 8.44 7.50 1.28
C ALA A 55 8.04 7.15 -0.18
N LEU A 56 7.77 5.87 -0.48
CA LEU A 56 7.24 5.45 -1.78
C LEU A 56 5.82 5.97 -2.03
N THR A 57 4.95 5.93 -1.01
CA THR A 57 3.60 6.49 -1.08
C THR A 57 3.63 8.00 -1.34
N GLN A 58 4.52 8.74 -0.66
CA GLN A 58 4.74 10.16 -0.93
C GLN A 58 5.26 10.41 -2.35
N GLY A 59 6.17 9.55 -2.82
CA GLY A 59 6.66 9.59 -4.20
C GLY A 59 5.55 9.44 -5.25
N PHE A 60 4.58 8.55 -5.02
CA PHE A 60 3.42 8.40 -5.91
C PHE A 60 2.50 9.63 -5.92
N LEU A 61 2.28 10.27 -4.76
CA LEU A 61 1.52 11.51 -4.69
C LEU A 61 2.21 12.63 -5.47
N LEU A 62 3.53 12.81 -5.28
CA LEU A 62 4.34 13.78 -6.01
C LEU A 62 4.28 13.54 -7.52
N LEU A 63 4.44 12.29 -7.96
CA LEU A 63 4.37 11.91 -9.38
C LEU A 63 2.99 12.18 -9.99
N ARG A 64 1.93 11.86 -9.25
CA ARG A 64 0.55 12.13 -9.69
C ARG A 64 0.33 13.63 -9.89
N ASP A 65 0.75 14.44 -8.92
CA ASP A 65 0.52 15.88 -8.96
C ASP A 65 1.42 16.55 -10.02
N LEU A 66 2.64 16.04 -10.25
CA LEU A 66 3.48 16.46 -11.38
C LEU A 66 2.84 16.14 -12.72
N LYS A 67 2.20 14.97 -12.85
CA LYS A 67 1.51 14.58 -14.09
C LYS A 67 0.31 15.47 -14.36
N LEU A 68 -0.45 15.80 -13.33
CA LEU A 68 -1.58 16.73 -13.44
C LEU A 68 -1.09 18.12 -13.86
N ALA A 69 -0.03 18.63 -13.24
CA ALA A 69 0.55 19.92 -13.60
C ALA A 69 1.06 19.98 -15.05
N GLN A 70 1.58 18.87 -15.58
CA GLN A 70 1.94 18.77 -17.01
C GLN A 70 0.72 18.87 -17.92
N GLN A 71 -0.43 18.32 -17.52
CA GLN A 71 -1.69 18.44 -18.27
C GLN A 71 -2.19 19.89 -18.30
N ASP A 72 -2.01 20.63 -17.20
CA ASP A 72 -2.36 22.04 -17.08
C ASP A 72 -1.32 23.00 -17.68
N LYS A 73 -0.27 22.47 -18.34
CA LYS A 73 0.83 23.23 -18.96
C LYS A 73 1.61 24.11 -17.98
N LEU A 74 1.66 23.74 -16.69
CA LEU A 74 2.46 24.43 -15.69
C LEU A 74 3.96 24.11 -15.84
N ALA A 75 4.81 25.07 -15.47
CA ALA A 75 6.25 24.89 -15.52
C ALA A 75 6.71 23.81 -14.51
N PRO A 76 7.38 22.72 -14.95
CA PRO A 76 7.71 21.59 -14.08
C PRO A 76 8.56 21.95 -12.87
N LYS A 77 9.50 22.90 -13.04
CA LYS A 77 10.37 23.38 -11.96
C LYS A 77 9.59 24.12 -10.87
N ALA A 78 8.61 24.94 -11.27
CA ALA A 78 7.76 25.67 -10.34
C ALA A 78 6.88 24.70 -9.55
N THR A 79 6.22 23.75 -10.23
CA THR A 79 5.38 22.74 -9.59
C THR A 79 6.18 21.88 -8.60
N PHE A 80 7.36 21.40 -8.98
CA PHE A 80 8.21 20.62 -8.10
C PHE A 80 8.60 21.40 -6.84
N THR A 81 8.98 22.67 -7.00
CA THR A 81 9.38 23.52 -5.87
C THR A 81 8.23 23.73 -4.89
N THR A 82 7.03 24.03 -5.40
CA THR A 82 5.82 24.20 -4.58
C THR A 82 5.44 22.91 -3.85
N GLN A 83 5.54 21.75 -4.50
CA GLN A 83 5.26 20.46 -3.86
C GLN A 83 6.26 20.17 -2.74
N VAL A 84 7.56 20.41 -2.96
CA VAL A 84 8.59 20.19 -1.93
C VAL A 84 8.36 21.10 -0.72
N ILE A 85 8.05 22.39 -0.94
CA ILE A 85 7.73 23.32 0.14
C ILE A 85 6.49 22.85 0.90
N GLY A 86 5.44 22.44 0.18
CA GLY A 86 4.23 21.89 0.77
C GLY A 86 4.48 20.63 1.61
N CYS A 87 5.34 19.72 1.15
CA CYS A 87 5.74 18.54 1.89
C CYS A 87 6.50 18.90 3.18
N ILE A 88 7.42 19.86 3.13
CA ILE A 88 8.17 20.30 4.31
C ILE A 88 7.23 20.92 5.35
N LEU A 89 6.36 21.84 4.93
CA LEU A 89 5.38 22.47 5.82
C LEU A 89 4.41 21.43 6.39
N GLY A 90 3.89 20.52 5.56
CA GLY A 90 3.01 19.45 5.98
C GLY A 90 3.68 18.50 6.99
N ALA A 91 4.95 18.15 6.78
CA ALA A 91 5.70 17.31 7.72
C ALA A 91 5.90 18.00 9.07
N LEU A 92 6.23 19.30 9.08
CA LEU A 92 6.38 20.08 10.31
C LEU A 92 5.06 20.19 11.07
N LEU A 93 3.97 20.54 10.38
CA LEU A 93 2.64 20.62 11.00
C LEU A 93 2.18 19.26 11.54
N ASN A 94 2.41 18.18 10.79
CA ASN A 94 2.07 16.83 11.24
C ASN A 94 2.84 16.46 12.52
N TYR A 95 4.13 16.81 12.59
CA TYR A 95 4.96 16.59 13.77
C TYR A 95 4.45 17.38 15.00
N VAL A 96 4.17 18.68 14.82
CA VAL A 96 3.63 19.53 15.90
C VAL A 96 2.27 19.01 16.38
N MET A 97 1.39 18.64 15.46
CA MET A 97 0.09 18.05 15.78
C MET A 97 0.24 16.74 16.55
N MET A 98 1.15 15.86 16.14
CA MET A 98 1.41 14.60 16.84
C MET A 98 1.84 14.84 18.29
N ILE A 99 2.80 15.75 18.53
CA ILE A 99 3.24 16.08 19.89
C ILE A 99 2.08 16.64 20.71
N SER A 100 1.35 17.61 20.16
CA SER A 100 0.21 18.22 20.84
C SER A 100 -0.87 17.19 21.21
N ILE A 101 -1.18 16.25 20.31
CA ILE A 101 -2.15 15.19 20.59
C ILE A 101 -1.63 14.24 21.67
N VAL A 102 -0.36 13.83 21.60
CA VAL A 102 0.24 12.91 22.58
C VAL A 102 0.30 13.54 23.97
N ASP A 103 0.64 14.82 24.08
CA ASP A 103 0.72 15.53 25.35
C ASP A 103 -0.68 15.79 25.95
N ASN A 104 -1.65 16.22 25.13
CA ASN A 104 -2.99 16.57 25.61
C ASN A 104 -3.92 15.36 25.80
N GLN A 105 -3.70 14.25 25.08
CA GLN A 105 -4.60 13.08 25.07
C GLN A 105 -3.91 11.78 25.50
N SER A 106 -2.71 11.86 26.10
CA SER A 106 -1.97 10.71 26.65
C SER A 106 -2.81 9.72 27.48
N PRO A 107 -3.69 10.15 28.41
CA PRO A 107 -4.48 9.21 29.21
C PRO A 107 -5.55 8.46 28.39
N ILE A 108 -6.14 9.09 27.37
CA ILE A 108 -7.18 8.50 26.50
C ILE A 108 -6.56 7.56 25.46
N LEU A 109 -5.35 7.89 24.98
CA LEU A 109 -4.62 7.02 24.04
C LEU A 109 -4.11 5.73 24.70
N LYS A 110 -3.98 5.72 26.04
CA LYS A 110 -3.57 4.56 26.85
C LYS A 110 -4.75 3.78 27.44
N SER A 111 -5.92 4.40 27.61
CA SER A 111 -7.10 3.73 28.16
C SER A 111 -7.74 2.79 27.12
N ALA A 112 -8.28 1.66 27.59
CA ALA A 112 -9.10 0.76 26.76
C ALA A 112 -10.48 1.34 26.43
N GLU A 113 -10.86 2.43 27.13
CA GLU A 113 -12.06 3.23 26.94
C GLU A 113 -11.92 4.08 25.66
N ARG A 114 -12.30 3.48 24.53
CA ARG A 114 -12.32 4.13 23.22
C ARG A 114 -13.27 5.32 23.27
N THR A 115 -12.75 6.54 23.19
CA THR A 115 -13.59 7.68 22.81
C THR A 115 -13.77 7.64 21.30
N ASN A 116 -14.97 7.97 20.78
CA ASN A 116 -15.28 7.94 19.34
C ASN A 116 -14.39 8.87 18.48
N ILE A 117 -13.60 9.74 19.12
CA ILE A 117 -12.84 10.84 18.48
C ILE A 117 -11.33 10.53 18.41
N TRP A 118 -10.75 9.88 19.42
CA TRP A 118 -9.31 9.60 19.48
C TRP A 118 -9.05 8.12 19.76
N SER A 119 -8.28 7.48 18.86
CA SER A 119 -7.97 6.06 18.96
C SER A 119 -6.53 5.80 18.55
N GLY A 120 -5.78 5.13 19.43
CA GLY A 120 -4.43 4.62 19.15
C GLY A 120 -4.40 3.40 18.23
N ALA A 121 -5.55 2.93 17.73
CA ALA A 121 -5.67 1.67 17.01
C ALA A 121 -4.78 1.58 15.77
N GLN A 122 -4.62 2.66 14.99
CA GLN A 122 -3.73 2.63 13.83
C GLN A 122 -2.25 2.46 14.21
N ILE A 123 -1.78 3.17 15.24
CA ILE A 123 -0.40 3.07 15.72
C ILE A 123 -0.14 1.69 16.33
N GLN A 124 -1.11 1.18 17.11
CA GLN A 124 -1.06 -0.18 17.67
C GLN A 124 -1.08 -1.26 16.59
N GLN A 125 -1.88 -1.10 15.53
CA GLN A 125 -1.91 -2.01 14.39
C GLN A 125 -0.57 -2.00 13.67
N PHE A 126 0.00 -0.82 13.40
CA PHE A 126 1.30 -0.71 12.75
C PHE A 126 2.42 -1.36 13.58
N ASN A 127 2.43 -1.15 14.90
CA ASN A 127 3.38 -1.81 15.80
C ASN A 127 3.18 -3.33 15.86
N THR A 128 1.93 -3.79 15.99
CA THR A 128 1.60 -5.22 15.99
C THR A 128 2.06 -5.91 14.72
N LEU A 129 1.83 -5.29 13.55
CA LEU A 129 2.30 -5.80 12.27
C LEU A 129 3.83 -5.84 12.19
N ALA A 130 4.51 -4.78 12.63
CA ALA A 130 5.98 -4.75 12.65
C ALA A 130 6.56 -5.82 13.58
N ILE A 131 5.93 -6.09 14.73
CA ILE A 131 6.32 -7.17 15.64
C ILE A 131 6.09 -8.54 14.99
N ALA A 132 4.91 -8.78 14.43
CA ALA A 132 4.56 -10.03 13.76
C ALA A 132 5.55 -10.36 12.62
N TRP A 133 5.83 -9.38 11.76
CA TRP A 133 6.79 -9.54 10.66
C TRP A 133 8.24 -9.62 11.12
N SER A 134 8.60 -9.09 12.29
CA SER A 134 9.98 -9.22 12.80
C SER A 134 10.28 -10.59 13.41
N ILE A 135 9.24 -11.35 13.73
CA ILE A 135 9.34 -12.77 14.13
C ILE A 135 9.14 -13.69 12.91
N ALA A 136 8.89 -13.11 11.72
CA ALA A 136 8.63 -13.82 10.48
C ALA A 136 9.60 -14.96 10.14
N PRO A 137 10.93 -14.83 10.24
CA PRO A 137 11.82 -15.94 9.90
C PRO A 137 11.63 -17.20 10.79
N LYS A 138 10.99 -17.08 11.95
CA LYS A 138 10.62 -18.23 12.81
C LYS A 138 9.20 -18.76 12.58
N MET A 139 8.29 -17.96 12.00
CA MET A 139 6.88 -18.33 11.78
C MET A 139 6.48 -18.58 10.32
N PHE A 140 7.13 -17.91 9.37
CA PHE A 140 6.79 -17.89 7.93
C PHE A 140 7.87 -18.52 7.03
N SER A 141 8.96 -19.05 7.58
CA SER A 141 9.97 -19.80 6.80
C SER A 141 9.42 -21.17 6.33
N ILE A 142 10.00 -21.72 5.25
CA ILE A 142 9.63 -23.03 4.69
C ILE A 142 9.81 -24.10 5.79
N GLY A 143 8.70 -24.70 6.25
CA GLY A 143 8.67 -25.65 7.38
C GLY A 143 8.07 -25.12 8.69
N ALA A 144 7.68 -23.84 8.77
CA ALA A 144 7.00 -23.26 9.93
C ALA A 144 5.45 -23.22 9.77
N ARG A 145 4.74 -23.00 10.88
CA ARG A 145 3.26 -23.11 10.98
C ARG A 145 2.51 -22.24 9.97
N ASP A 146 3.05 -21.09 9.58
CA ASP A 146 2.40 -20.11 8.70
C ASP A 146 3.08 -19.97 7.32
N GLN A 147 3.80 -21.01 6.85
CA GLN A 147 4.47 -21.05 5.53
C GLN A 147 3.60 -20.55 4.35
N TRP A 148 2.28 -20.73 4.43
CA TRP A 148 1.33 -20.32 3.40
C TRP A 148 1.34 -18.82 3.12
N VAL A 149 1.70 -17.97 4.09
CA VAL A 149 1.72 -16.51 3.87
C VAL A 149 2.85 -16.11 2.92
N THR A 150 4.04 -16.68 3.07
CA THR A 150 5.15 -16.42 2.15
C THR A 150 4.94 -17.08 0.79
N ILE A 151 4.35 -18.28 0.78
CA ILE A 151 3.97 -18.97 -0.46
C ILE A 151 2.88 -18.20 -1.22
N ALA A 152 1.94 -17.56 -0.52
CA ALA A 152 0.88 -16.75 -1.15
C ALA A 152 1.45 -15.54 -1.92
N PHE A 153 2.53 -14.91 -1.46
CA PHE A 153 3.21 -13.86 -2.24
C PHE A 153 3.79 -14.41 -3.55
N PHE A 154 4.36 -15.62 -3.51
CA PHE A 154 4.92 -16.27 -4.69
C PHE A 154 3.82 -16.73 -5.67
N ILE A 155 2.74 -17.31 -5.15
CA ILE A 155 1.56 -17.66 -5.95
C ILE A 155 0.93 -16.41 -6.55
N GLY A 156 0.81 -15.31 -5.80
CA GLY A 156 0.29 -14.04 -6.30
C GLY A 156 1.16 -13.44 -7.41
N PHE A 157 2.48 -13.57 -7.33
CA PHE A 157 3.40 -13.17 -8.39
C PHE A 157 3.27 -14.04 -9.65
N LEU A 158 3.03 -15.35 -9.48
CA LEU A 158 2.82 -16.29 -10.59
C LEU A 158 1.40 -16.26 -11.15
N ALA A 159 0.41 -15.80 -10.39
CA ALA A 159 -0.99 -15.80 -10.79
C ALA A 159 -1.29 -15.08 -12.13
N PRO A 160 -0.66 -13.94 -12.48
CA PRO A 160 -0.86 -13.31 -13.78
C PRO A 160 -0.18 -14.04 -14.96
N LEU A 161 0.79 -14.93 -14.70
CA LEU A 161 1.57 -15.61 -15.74
C LEU A 161 0.74 -16.59 -16.59
N PRO A 162 -0.13 -17.46 -16.01
CA PRO A 162 -1.05 -18.30 -16.78
C PRO A 162 -2.00 -17.50 -17.69
N PHE A 163 -2.51 -16.37 -17.20
CA PHE A 163 -3.41 -15.51 -18.00
C PHE A 163 -2.66 -14.82 -19.14
N TYR A 164 -1.41 -14.42 -18.93
CA TYR A 164 -0.55 -13.92 -20.00
C TYR A 164 -0.25 -14.99 -21.07
N ILE A 165 0.05 -16.22 -20.64
CA ILE A 165 0.29 -17.35 -21.56
C ILE A 165 -0.98 -17.68 -22.35
N MET A 166 -2.15 -17.71 -21.71
CA MET A 166 -3.44 -17.91 -22.39
C MET A 166 -3.75 -16.80 -23.39
N HIS A 167 -3.48 -15.54 -23.06
CA HIS A 167 -3.63 -14.43 -24.00
C HIS A 167 -2.72 -14.59 -25.23
N ARG A 168 -1.49 -15.11 -25.05
CA ARG A 168 -0.56 -15.35 -26.15
C ARG A 168 -0.96 -16.54 -27.03
N LEU A 169 -1.58 -17.57 -26.45
CA LEU A 169 -2.04 -18.77 -27.16
C LEU A 169 -3.39 -18.56 -27.87
N PHE A 170 -4.27 -17.69 -27.35
CA PHE A 170 -5.59 -17.41 -27.91
C PHE A 170 -5.79 -15.91 -28.27
N PRO A 171 -5.04 -15.37 -29.26
CA PRO A 171 -5.08 -13.96 -29.62
C PRO A 171 -6.42 -13.48 -30.22
N LYS A 172 -7.33 -14.40 -30.57
CA LYS A 172 -8.65 -14.08 -31.15
C LYS A 172 -9.74 -13.75 -30.12
N SER A 173 -9.55 -14.07 -28.83
CA SER A 173 -10.60 -13.83 -27.82
C SER A 173 -10.41 -12.46 -27.16
N LYS A 174 -11.36 -11.55 -27.39
CA LYS A 174 -11.36 -10.18 -26.86
C LYS A 174 -11.47 -10.09 -25.33
N ILE A 175 -11.71 -11.17 -24.61
CA ILE A 175 -11.97 -11.18 -23.16
C ILE A 175 -10.65 -11.15 -22.35
N TRP A 176 -9.61 -11.84 -22.83
CA TRP A 176 -8.34 -11.98 -22.12
C TRP A 176 -7.53 -10.68 -21.92
N PRO A 177 -7.51 -9.71 -22.85
CA PRO A 177 -6.81 -8.44 -22.64
C PRO A 177 -7.44 -7.55 -21.57
N TYR A 178 -8.75 -7.69 -21.30
CA TYR A 178 -9.47 -6.86 -20.31
C TYR A 178 -9.51 -7.46 -18.91
N LEU A 179 -9.15 -8.75 -18.76
CA LEU A 179 -9.10 -9.42 -17.47
C LEU A 179 -7.76 -9.13 -16.77
N ASN A 180 -7.78 -8.14 -15.89
CA ASN A 180 -6.64 -7.85 -15.02
C ASN A 180 -6.67 -8.78 -13.80
N SER A 181 -6.12 -9.98 -13.94
CA SER A 181 -6.16 -11.04 -12.93
C SER A 181 -5.60 -10.58 -11.56
N SER A 182 -4.60 -9.71 -11.56
CA SER A 182 -4.03 -9.13 -10.34
C SER A 182 -5.04 -8.29 -9.55
N ILE A 183 -5.90 -7.54 -10.23
CA ILE A 183 -6.95 -6.71 -9.58
C ILE A 183 -8.06 -7.61 -9.06
N VAL A 184 -8.50 -8.58 -9.86
CA VAL A 184 -9.57 -9.53 -9.48
C VAL A 184 -9.16 -10.32 -8.24
N LEU A 185 -7.95 -10.87 -8.21
CA LEU A 185 -7.43 -11.61 -7.05
C LEU A 185 -7.28 -10.73 -5.81
N TRP A 186 -6.91 -9.46 -5.99
CA TRP A 186 -6.83 -8.52 -4.87
C TRP A 186 -8.20 -8.27 -4.23
N TYR A 187 -9.24 -8.00 -5.04
CA TYR A 187 -10.60 -7.79 -4.53
C TYR A 187 -11.23 -9.06 -3.95
N LEU A 188 -10.90 -10.24 -4.48
CA LEU A 188 -11.28 -11.52 -3.87
C LEU A 188 -10.69 -11.69 -2.47
N GLY A 189 -9.43 -11.29 -2.26
CA GLY A 189 -8.81 -11.27 -0.94
C GLY A 189 -9.42 -10.24 0.00
N TYR A 190 -9.81 -9.06 -0.51
CA TYR A 190 -10.47 -8.02 0.28
C TYR A 190 -11.86 -8.47 0.78
N LEU A 191 -12.62 -9.15 -0.07
CA LEU A 191 -13.96 -9.66 0.24
C LEU A 191 -13.98 -10.76 1.33
N PHE A 192 -12.83 -11.34 1.67
CA PHE A 192 -12.71 -12.31 2.75
C PHE A 192 -12.71 -11.67 4.15
N VAL A 193 -12.42 -10.36 4.26
CA VAL A 193 -12.31 -9.67 5.55
C VAL A 193 -13.64 -9.00 5.93
N GLY A 194 -14.39 -9.60 6.87
CA GLY A 194 -15.44 -8.92 7.67
C GLY A 194 -16.69 -8.40 6.95
N LEU A 195 -17.44 -7.51 7.63
CA LEU A 195 -18.72 -6.91 7.18
C LEU A 195 -18.55 -6.06 5.91
N ASN A 196 -18.66 -6.70 4.74
CA ASN A 196 -18.46 -6.10 3.42
C ASN A 196 -19.72 -5.44 2.82
N ALA A 197 -20.68 -5.04 3.66
CA ALA A 197 -21.94 -4.45 3.20
C ALA A 197 -21.73 -3.18 2.33
N SER A 198 -20.67 -2.40 2.61
CA SER A 198 -20.30 -1.22 1.80
C SER A 198 -19.79 -1.58 0.41
N VAL A 199 -19.13 -2.74 0.26
CA VAL A 199 -18.48 -3.16 -0.99
C VAL A 199 -19.52 -3.50 -2.05
N THR A 200 -20.62 -4.15 -1.67
CA THR A 200 -21.76 -4.42 -2.56
C THR A 200 -22.35 -3.12 -3.10
N GLY A 201 -22.47 -2.08 -2.28
CA GLY A 201 -22.93 -0.75 -2.71
C GLY A 201 -21.99 -0.12 -3.75
N CYS A 202 -20.67 -0.22 -3.55
CA CYS A 202 -19.68 0.24 -4.52
C CYS A 202 -19.74 -0.53 -5.84
N TYR A 203 -19.99 -1.84 -5.83
CA TYR A 203 -20.16 -2.63 -7.06
C TYR A 203 -21.42 -2.24 -7.84
N ILE A 204 -22.54 -2.00 -7.14
CA ILE A 204 -23.79 -1.56 -7.78
C ILE A 204 -23.59 -0.18 -8.42
N LEU A 205 -22.99 0.77 -7.69
CA LEU A 205 -22.67 2.10 -8.22
C LEU A 205 -21.67 2.04 -9.38
N GLY A 206 -20.66 1.17 -9.28
CA GLY A 206 -19.68 0.95 -10.35
C GLY A 206 -20.32 0.36 -11.61
N ALA A 207 -21.16 -0.65 -11.47
CA ALA A 207 -21.93 -1.22 -12.58
C ALA A 207 -22.86 -0.17 -13.21
N PHE A 208 -23.58 0.59 -12.39
CA PHE A 208 -24.44 1.66 -12.88
C PHE A 208 -23.64 2.73 -13.64
N GLY A 209 -22.53 3.22 -13.08
CA GLY A 209 -21.67 4.20 -13.75
C GLY A 209 -21.08 3.67 -15.06
N GLN A 210 -20.71 2.40 -15.11
CA GLN A 210 -20.06 1.80 -16.28
C GLN A 210 -21.04 1.44 -17.41
N PHE A 211 -22.32 1.22 -17.10
CA PHE A 211 -23.38 0.95 -18.07
C PHE A 211 -24.20 2.19 -18.46
N TYR A 212 -24.31 3.20 -17.57
CA TYR A 212 -25.21 4.35 -17.77
C TYR A 212 -24.49 5.67 -18.07
N LEU A 213 -23.26 5.89 -17.59
CA LEU A 213 -22.47 7.12 -17.83
C LEU A 213 -21.40 6.94 -18.92
N ARG A 214 -21.40 5.81 -19.62
CA ARG A 214 -20.44 5.49 -20.67
C ARG A 214 -21.02 5.74 -22.05
#